data_AF-A7HNH1-F1
#
_entry.id   AF-A7HNH1-F1
#
_cell.length_a   1.000
_cell.length_b   1.000
_cell.length_c   1.000
_cell.angle_alpha   90.00
_cell.angle_beta   90.00
_cell.angle_gamma   90.00
#
_symmetry.space_group_name_H-M   'P 1'
#
loop_
_entity.id
_entity.type
_entity.pdbx_description
1 polymer ?
#
loop_
_entity_poly.entity_id
_entity_poly.type
_entity_poly.pdbx_seq_one_letter_code
_entity_poly.pdbx_strand_id
1 'polypeptide(L)'
;MLKKEVILEGLDCANCAAKIEDEVNKLNGVKAYMNFMNKTLTLEIESEQEYKNILQQVKTIVHKHEPDVVVKEKSVNKSNKKVLILEGLGCANCAAKIEKEISGLEGVEFAAVDFVSKKLTLEISPKVNRSELNEKIEAIVKKIEPDVKVIFEENTSKANVKENNEEHSCKEK
;
A
#
# COMPACT_ATOMS: atom_id res chain seq x y z
N MET A 1 2.88 -13.96 5.68
CA MET A 1 1.44 -14.09 5.40
C MET A 1 0.94 -12.78 4.83
N LEU A 2 0.29 -12.84 3.66
CA LEU A 2 -0.37 -11.73 2.98
C LEU A 2 -1.84 -11.70 3.40
N LYS A 3 -2.36 -10.50 3.69
CA LYS A 3 -3.77 -10.30 4.01
C LYS A 3 -4.52 -9.84 2.76
N LYS A 4 -5.59 -10.54 2.41
CA LYS A 4 -6.53 -10.21 1.34
C LYS A 4 -7.94 -10.12 1.92
N GLU A 5 -8.77 -9.27 1.35
CA GLU A 5 -10.15 -9.12 1.80
C GLU A 5 -11.07 -9.24 0.58
N VAL A 6 -12.19 -9.93 0.75
CA VAL A 6 -13.24 -10.04 -0.26
C VAL A 6 -14.58 -9.68 0.37
N ILE A 7 -15.45 -9.00 -0.38
CA ILE A 7 -16.80 -8.64 -0.01
C ILE A 7 -17.75 -9.68 -0.59
N LEU A 8 -18.65 -10.18 0.25
CA LEU A 8 -19.70 -11.14 -0.09
C LEU A 8 -21.03 -10.38 -0.25
N GLU A 9 -21.24 -9.77 -1.42
CA GLU A 9 -22.46 -9.00 -1.68
C GLU A 9 -23.67 -9.91 -1.76
N GLY A 10 -24.77 -9.51 -1.12
CA GLY A 10 -25.98 -10.33 -1.01
C GLY A 10 -26.01 -11.24 0.22
N LEU A 11 -24.89 -11.41 0.95
CA LEU A 11 -24.88 -12.25 2.15
C LEU A 11 -25.72 -11.61 3.27
N ASP A 12 -26.79 -12.29 3.69
CA ASP A 12 -27.74 -11.84 4.72
C ASP A 12 -28.03 -12.89 5.80
N CYS A 13 -27.52 -14.12 5.64
CA CYS A 13 -27.66 -15.18 6.61
C CYS A 13 -26.38 -15.36 7.47
N ALA A 14 -26.47 -15.05 8.76
CA ALA A 14 -25.34 -15.17 9.70
C ALA A 14 -24.85 -16.62 9.86
N ASN A 15 -25.75 -17.59 9.80
CA ASN A 15 -25.38 -19.00 9.90
C ASN A 15 -24.62 -19.48 8.65
N CYS A 16 -25.00 -19.00 7.46
CA CYS A 16 -24.26 -19.27 6.23
C CYS A 16 -22.88 -18.61 6.26
N ALA A 17 -22.78 -17.39 6.78
CA ALA A 17 -21.50 -16.71 6.97
C ALA A 17 -20.52 -17.51 7.84
N ALA A 18 -21.00 -18.08 8.96
CA ALA A 18 -20.20 -18.94 9.83
C ALA A 18 -19.74 -20.22 9.11
N LYS A 19 -20.64 -20.89 8.39
CA LYS A 19 -20.29 -22.10 7.60
C LYS A 19 -19.27 -21.81 6.51
N ILE A 20 -19.39 -20.66 5.85
CA ILE A 20 -18.43 -20.21 4.84
C ILE A 20 -17.06 -20.00 5.49
N GLU A 21 -16.98 -19.30 6.64
CA GLU A 21 -15.72 -19.12 7.37
C GLU A 21 -15.07 -20.46 7.73
N ASP A 22 -15.83 -21.38 8.31
CA ASP A 22 -15.35 -22.70 8.73
C ASP A 22 -14.85 -23.54 7.55
N GLU A 23 -15.56 -23.52 6.42
CA GLU A 23 -15.18 -24.30 5.24
C GLU A 23 -13.97 -23.69 4.52
N VAL A 24 -13.85 -22.36 4.48
CA VAL A 24 -12.67 -21.68 3.92
C VAL A 24 -11.43 -21.94 4.79
N ASN A 25 -11.56 -21.99 6.12
CA ASN A 25 -10.45 -22.34 7.02
C ASN A 25 -9.95 -23.79 6.87
N LYS A 26 -10.66 -24.65 6.13
CA LYS A 26 -10.20 -26.00 5.79
C LYS A 26 -9.32 -26.03 4.53
N LEU A 27 -9.24 -24.93 3.79
CA LEU A 27 -8.35 -24.81 2.65
C LEU A 27 -6.88 -24.77 3.13
N ASN A 28 -6.02 -25.53 2.46
CA ASN A 28 -4.60 -25.58 2.82
C ASN A 28 -3.94 -24.20 2.64
N GLY A 29 -3.16 -23.77 3.63
CA GLY A 29 -2.45 -22.50 3.61
C GLY A 29 -3.34 -21.26 3.76
N VAL A 30 -4.59 -21.42 4.21
CA VAL A 30 -5.55 -20.33 4.40
C VAL A 30 -5.95 -20.22 5.87
N LYS A 31 -5.83 -19.02 6.42
CA LYS A 31 -6.53 -18.64 7.65
C LYS A 31 -7.54 -17.55 7.33
N ALA A 32 -8.81 -17.77 7.67
CA ALA A 32 -9.89 -16.87 7.27
C ALA A 32 -10.70 -16.36 8.46
N TYR A 33 -11.20 -15.13 8.33
CA TYR A 33 -12.06 -14.49 9.33
C TYR A 33 -13.17 -13.73 8.63
N MET A 34 -14.40 -13.95 9.06
CA MET A 34 -15.61 -13.37 8.52
C MET A 34 -16.06 -12.22 9.43
N ASN A 35 -16.23 -11.05 8.85
CA ASN A 35 -16.99 -9.98 9.47
C ASN A 35 -18.36 -9.91 8.78
N PHE A 36 -19.37 -10.47 9.45
CA PHE A 36 -20.72 -10.54 8.88
C PHE A 36 -21.35 -9.15 8.72
N MET A 37 -21.12 -8.23 9.66
CA MET A 37 -21.70 -6.88 9.62
C MET A 37 -21.28 -6.09 8.38
N ASN A 38 -20.02 -6.21 7.96
CA ASN A 38 -19.51 -5.56 6.75
C ASN A 38 -19.44 -6.51 5.54
N LYS A 39 -19.98 -7.74 5.67
CA LYS A 39 -19.95 -8.80 4.66
C LYS A 39 -18.56 -9.05 4.09
N THR A 40 -17.50 -8.87 4.88
CA THR A 40 -16.11 -8.98 4.43
C THR A 40 -15.44 -10.25 4.98
N LEU A 41 -14.99 -11.12 4.08
CA LEU A 41 -14.15 -12.26 4.39
C LEU A 41 -12.68 -11.87 4.23
N THR A 42 -11.92 -11.96 5.32
CA THR A 42 -10.47 -11.77 5.35
C THR A 42 -9.78 -13.11 5.14
N LEU A 43 -8.75 -13.14 4.31
CA LEU A 43 -7.90 -14.28 4.01
C LEU A 43 -6.45 -13.93 4.34
N GLU A 44 -5.81 -14.72 5.19
CA GLU A 44 -4.36 -14.69 5.39
C GLU A 44 -3.76 -15.90 4.66
N ILE A 45 -2.89 -15.62 3.68
CA ILE A 45 -2.31 -16.62 2.77
C ILE A 45 -0.79 -16.50 2.71
N GLU A 46 -0.09 -17.50 2.20
CA GLU A 46 1.37 -17.50 2.15
C GLU A 46 1.93 -16.62 1.03
N SER A 47 1.38 -16.73 -0.19
CA SER A 47 1.89 -16.02 -1.37
C SER A 47 0.79 -15.45 -2.28
N GLU A 48 1.16 -14.45 -3.09
CA GLU A 48 0.26 -13.84 -4.10
C GLU A 48 -0.07 -14.81 -5.24
N GLN A 49 0.82 -15.76 -5.53
CA GLN A 49 0.64 -16.73 -6.61
C GLN A 49 -0.52 -17.68 -6.32
N GLU A 50 -0.68 -18.09 -5.06
CA GLU A 50 -1.74 -18.99 -4.62
C GLU A 50 -3.10 -18.31 -4.53
N TYR A 51 -3.13 -16.98 -4.36
CA TYR A 51 -4.35 -16.20 -4.18
C TYR A 51 -5.39 -16.47 -5.28
N LYS A 52 -4.97 -16.57 -6.55
CA LYS A 52 -5.89 -16.83 -7.65
C LYS A 52 -6.62 -18.16 -7.49
N ASN A 53 -5.91 -19.21 -7.09
CA ASN A 53 -6.49 -20.54 -6.88
C ASN A 53 -7.38 -20.55 -5.62
N ILE A 54 -6.92 -19.92 -4.54
CA ILE A 54 -7.70 -19.79 -3.29
C ILE A 54 -8.99 -19.02 -3.54
N LEU A 55 -8.96 -17.93 -4.31
CA LEU A 55 -10.13 -17.12 -4.63
C LEU A 55 -11.19 -17.92 -5.40
N GLN A 56 -10.79 -18.81 -6.31
CA GLN A 56 -11.73 -19.70 -7.00
C GLN A 56 -12.38 -20.70 -6.04
N GLN A 57 -11.59 -21.30 -5.14
CA GLN A 57 -12.13 -22.21 -4.12
C GLN A 57 -13.10 -21.49 -3.17
N VAL A 58 -12.76 -20.28 -2.74
CA VAL A 58 -13.64 -19.42 -1.94
C VAL A 58 -14.95 -19.15 -2.67
N LYS A 59 -14.92 -18.80 -3.95
CA LYS A 59 -16.14 -18.60 -4.75
C LYS A 59 -17.02 -19.85 -4.80
N THR A 60 -16.41 -21.02 -4.99
CA THR A 60 -17.13 -22.30 -4.98
C THR A 60 -17.79 -22.56 -3.62
N ILE A 61 -17.07 -22.34 -2.52
CA ILE A 61 -17.60 -22.52 -1.15
C ILE A 61 -18.74 -21.54 -0.89
N VAL A 62 -18.58 -20.27 -1.27
CA VAL A 62 -19.62 -19.25 -1.10
C VAL A 62 -20.88 -19.64 -1.87
N HIS A 63 -20.79 -19.93 -3.16
CA HIS A 63 -21.97 -20.29 -3.98
C HIS A 63 -22.60 -21.63 -3.57
N LYS A 64 -21.86 -22.52 -2.92
CA LYS A 64 -22.41 -23.76 -2.34
C LYS A 64 -23.35 -23.49 -1.16
N HIS A 65 -23.06 -22.48 -0.33
CA HIS A 65 -23.91 -22.10 0.81
C HIS A 65 -24.93 -21.03 0.46
N GLU A 66 -24.59 -20.14 -0.46
CA GLU A 66 -25.35 -18.96 -0.87
C GLU A 66 -25.15 -18.70 -2.38
N PRO A 67 -25.97 -19.30 -3.26
CA PRO A 67 -25.75 -19.25 -4.71
C PRO A 67 -25.90 -17.85 -5.32
N ASP A 68 -26.65 -16.96 -4.66
CA ASP A 68 -26.92 -15.60 -5.13
C ASP A 68 -25.87 -14.57 -4.64
N VAL A 69 -24.90 -15.00 -3.81
CA VAL A 69 -23.88 -14.10 -3.26
C VAL A 69 -22.79 -13.82 -4.28
N VAL A 70 -22.51 -12.54 -4.50
CA VAL A 70 -21.44 -12.09 -5.41
C VAL A 70 -20.16 -11.83 -4.62
N VAL A 71 -19.09 -12.55 -4.95
CA VAL A 71 -17.76 -12.36 -4.34
C VAL A 71 -16.98 -11.28 -5.10
N LYS A 72 -16.77 -10.13 -4.46
CA LYS A 72 -15.94 -9.03 -4.98
C LYS A 72 -14.64 -8.93 -4.20
N GLU A 73 -13.55 -8.71 -4.91
CA GLU A 73 -12.28 -8.43 -4.23
C GLU A 73 -12.36 -7.04 -3.62
N LYS A 74 -12.11 -6.97 -2.31
CA LYS A 74 -11.93 -5.68 -1.66
C LYS A 74 -10.54 -5.24 -2.04
N SER A 75 -10.45 -4.38 -3.05
CA SER A 75 -9.19 -3.72 -3.38
C SER A 75 -8.72 -3.03 -2.11
N VAL A 76 -7.72 -3.62 -1.45
CA VAL A 76 -6.90 -2.87 -0.52
C VAL A 76 -6.30 -1.80 -1.42
N ASN A 77 -6.84 -0.58 -1.33
CA ASN A 77 -6.15 0.59 -1.84
C ASN A 77 -4.83 0.61 -1.08
N LYS A 78 -3.83 -0.10 -1.61
CA LYS A 78 -2.45 0.01 -1.17
C LYS A 78 -2.15 1.46 -1.48
N SER A 79 -2.25 2.31 -0.46
CA SER A 79 -2.28 3.76 -0.58
C SER A 79 -1.43 4.17 -1.77
N ASN A 80 -2.09 4.59 -2.85
CA ASN A 80 -1.41 5.06 -4.06
C ASN A 80 -0.56 6.29 -3.73
N LYS A 81 -0.82 6.89 -2.57
CA LYS A 81 -0.02 7.88 -1.88
C LYS A 81 1.35 7.34 -1.45
N LYS A 82 2.41 7.89 -2.02
CA LYS A 82 3.79 7.76 -1.56
C LYS A 82 4.34 9.11 -1.13
N VAL A 83 5.29 9.09 -0.21
CA VAL A 83 6.09 10.26 0.15
C VAL A 83 7.55 9.90 -0.09
N LEU A 84 8.25 10.75 -0.84
CA LEU A 84 9.67 10.64 -1.13
C LEU A 84 10.41 11.80 -0.45
N ILE A 85 11.62 11.57 0.03
CA ILE A 85 12.48 12.62 0.58
C ILE A 85 13.45 13.08 -0.52
N LEU A 86 13.54 14.39 -0.72
CA LEU A 86 14.44 15.05 -1.66
C LEU A 86 15.63 15.64 -0.89
N GLU A 87 16.55 14.78 -0.46
CA GLU A 87 17.72 15.17 0.31
C GLU A 87 18.63 16.06 -0.54
N GLY A 88 19.02 17.21 0.01
CA GLY A 88 19.81 18.22 -0.72
C GLY A 88 18.98 19.29 -1.43
N LEU A 89 17.65 19.17 -1.51
CA LEU A 89 16.80 20.17 -2.16
C LEU A 89 16.94 21.53 -1.46
N GLY A 90 17.41 22.53 -2.19
CA GLY A 90 17.75 23.86 -1.67
C GLY A 90 17.17 25.04 -2.44
N CYS A 91 16.67 24.82 -3.67
CA CYS A 91 16.09 25.88 -4.48
C CYS A 91 14.58 25.72 -4.67
N ALA A 92 13.80 26.70 -4.21
CA ALA A 92 12.35 26.71 -4.35
C ALA A 92 11.89 26.69 -5.83
N ASN A 93 12.63 27.35 -6.72
CA ASN A 93 12.32 27.34 -8.14
C ASN A 93 12.56 25.95 -8.77
N CYS A 94 13.57 25.22 -8.30
CA CYS A 94 13.81 23.84 -8.72
C CYS A 94 12.72 22.91 -8.19
N ALA A 95 12.31 23.09 -6.93
CA ALA A 95 11.20 22.34 -6.33
C ALA A 95 9.91 22.45 -7.19
N ALA A 96 9.54 23.67 -7.59
CA ALA A 96 8.37 23.90 -8.45
C ALA A 96 8.51 23.25 -9.85
N LYS A 97 9.73 23.23 -10.42
CA LYS A 97 9.98 22.55 -11.70
C LYS A 97 9.89 21.04 -11.57
N ILE A 98 10.44 20.47 -10.48
CA ILE A 98 10.39 19.04 -10.17
C ILE A 98 8.92 18.60 -10.03
N GLU A 99 8.14 19.32 -9.22
CA GLU A 99 6.70 19.06 -9.05
C GLU A 99 5.98 19.04 -10.39
N LYS A 100 6.20 20.07 -11.22
CA LYS A 100 5.55 20.20 -12.52
C LYS A 100 5.93 19.07 -13.48
N GLU A 101 7.21 18.74 -13.64
CA GLU A 101 7.63 17.65 -14.54
C GLU A 101 7.11 16.29 -14.07
N ILE A 102 7.13 16.02 -12.76
CA ILE A 102 6.65 14.74 -12.19
C ILE A 102 5.12 14.62 -12.29
N SER A 103 4.38 15.71 -12.07
CA SER A 103 2.92 15.73 -12.23
C SER A 103 2.47 15.40 -13.66
N GLY A 104 3.33 15.60 -14.66
CA GLY A 104 3.06 15.28 -16.06
C GLY A 104 3.41 13.85 -16.48
N LEU A 105 3.96 13.03 -15.58
CA LEU A 105 4.30 11.63 -15.88
C LEU A 105 3.05 10.76 -16.01
N GLU A 106 3.07 9.85 -16.98
CA GLU A 106 2.02 8.84 -17.12
C GLU A 106 1.93 7.98 -15.85
N GLY A 107 0.72 7.89 -15.29
CA GLY A 107 0.46 7.16 -14.06
C GLY A 107 0.68 7.94 -12.77
N VAL A 108 1.06 9.22 -12.83
CA VAL A 108 1.02 10.12 -11.67
C VAL A 108 -0.32 10.86 -11.69
N GLU A 109 -1.15 10.62 -10.68
CA GLU A 109 -2.47 11.25 -10.51
C GLU A 109 -2.35 12.55 -9.70
N PHE A 110 -1.35 12.62 -8.81
CA PHE A 110 -1.05 13.81 -8.01
C PHE A 110 0.45 13.86 -7.70
N ALA A 111 1.03 15.06 -7.72
CA ALA A 111 2.37 15.32 -7.23
C ALA A 111 2.41 16.69 -6.54
N ALA A 112 2.99 16.75 -5.34
CA ALA A 112 3.23 18.01 -4.64
C ALA A 112 4.54 17.95 -3.85
N VAL A 113 5.35 19.00 -3.98
CA VAL A 113 6.59 19.18 -3.24
C VAL A 113 6.34 20.15 -2.09
N ASP A 114 6.51 19.65 -0.87
CA ASP A 114 6.72 20.49 0.29
C ASP A 114 8.21 20.83 0.38
N PHE A 115 8.55 22.03 -0.08
CA PHE A 115 9.93 22.54 -0.09
C PHE A 115 10.53 22.65 1.32
N VAL A 116 9.72 22.99 2.32
CA VAL A 116 10.19 23.19 3.70
C VAL A 116 10.59 21.85 4.30
N SER A 117 9.74 20.82 4.14
CA SER A 117 10.04 19.48 4.64
C SER A 117 10.87 18.62 3.68
N LYS A 118 11.17 19.14 2.48
CA LYS A 118 11.87 18.44 1.38
C LYS A 118 11.20 17.12 1.02
N LYS A 119 9.87 17.12 0.99
CA LYS A 119 9.06 15.93 0.71
C LYS A 119 8.28 16.08 -0.59
N LEU A 120 8.33 15.04 -1.42
CA LEU A 120 7.49 14.90 -2.60
C LEU A 120 6.39 13.88 -2.30
N THR A 121 5.15 14.34 -2.26
CA THR A 121 3.96 13.49 -2.14
C THR A 121 3.45 13.13 -3.52
N LEU A 122 3.21 11.85 -3.77
CA LEU A 122 2.75 11.32 -5.05
C LEU A 122 1.50 10.47 -4.86
N GLU A 123 0.49 10.61 -5.71
CA GLU A 123 -0.54 9.58 -5.88
C GLU A 123 -0.34 8.91 -7.24
N ILE A 124 -0.17 7.59 -7.23
CA ILE A 124 0.25 6.82 -8.39
C ILE A 124 -0.84 5.84 -8.79
N SER A 125 -1.21 5.84 -10.07
CA SER A 125 -2.20 4.92 -10.62
C SER A 125 -1.79 3.45 -10.41
N PRO A 126 -2.72 2.56 -10.03
CA PRO A 126 -2.39 1.15 -9.77
C PRO A 126 -1.98 0.38 -11.04
N LYS A 127 -2.17 0.97 -12.22
CA LYS A 127 -1.91 0.35 -13.53
C LYS A 127 -0.47 0.51 -14.03
N VAL A 128 0.35 1.35 -13.39
CA VAL A 128 1.71 1.64 -13.87
C VAL A 128 2.80 0.82 -13.17
N ASN A 129 3.87 0.54 -13.92
CA ASN A 129 5.04 -0.13 -13.38
C ASN A 129 5.81 0.82 -12.44
N ARG A 130 5.80 0.50 -11.14
CA ARG A 130 6.44 1.33 -10.11
C ARG A 130 7.95 1.43 -10.27
N SER A 131 8.62 0.40 -10.77
CA SER A 131 10.08 0.41 -10.95
C SER A 131 10.46 1.43 -12.01
N GLU A 132 9.79 1.37 -13.17
CA GLU A 132 10.02 2.28 -14.28
C GLU A 132 9.66 3.73 -13.91
N LEU A 133 8.56 3.93 -13.17
CA LEU A 133 8.17 5.26 -12.71
C LEU A 133 9.19 5.85 -11.73
N ASN A 134 9.70 5.05 -10.78
CA ASN A 134 10.71 5.50 -9.83
C ASN A 134 12.00 5.95 -10.56
N GLU A 135 12.45 5.21 -11.57
CA GLU A 135 13.61 5.57 -12.39
C GLU A 135 13.39 6.90 -13.13
N LYS A 136 12.19 7.10 -13.69
CA LYS A 136 11.82 8.38 -14.35
C LYS A 136 11.84 9.55 -13.36
N ILE A 137 11.30 9.35 -12.16
CA ILE A 137 11.31 10.37 -11.10
C ILE A 137 12.74 10.75 -10.73
N GLU A 138 13.62 9.76 -10.48
CA GLU A 138 15.03 10.04 -10.18
C GLU A 138 15.73 10.80 -11.30
N ALA A 139 15.48 10.42 -12.56
CA ALA A 139 16.08 11.07 -13.71
C ALA A 139 15.67 12.55 -13.81
N ILE A 140 14.38 12.87 -13.57
CA ILE A 140 13.88 14.25 -13.55
C ILE A 140 14.53 15.05 -12.43
N VAL A 141 14.59 14.49 -11.22
CA VAL A 141 15.20 15.18 -10.08
C VAL A 141 16.67 15.48 -10.35
N LYS A 142 17.46 14.49 -10.77
CA LYS A 142 18.90 14.67 -11.09
C LYS A 142 19.13 15.63 -12.25
N LYS A 143 18.21 15.69 -13.22
CA LYS A 143 18.28 16.64 -14.35
C LYS A 143 18.07 18.09 -13.90
N ILE A 144 17.21 18.32 -12.90
CA ILE A 144 16.89 19.68 -12.41
C ILE A 144 17.86 20.11 -11.31
N GLU A 145 18.15 19.24 -10.35
CA GLU A 145 19.16 19.40 -9.31
C GLU A 145 20.01 18.12 -9.18
N PRO A 146 21.24 18.10 -9.72
CA PRO A 146 22.08 16.90 -9.72
C PRO A 146 22.55 16.49 -8.33
N ASP A 147 22.59 17.42 -7.38
CA ASP A 147 23.01 17.19 -6.00
C ASP A 147 21.88 16.63 -5.11
N VAL A 148 20.65 16.52 -5.65
CA VAL A 148 19.51 16.00 -4.89
C VAL A 148 19.44 14.49 -4.97
N LYS A 149 19.35 13.86 -3.79
CA LYS A 149 19.15 12.42 -3.64
C LYS A 149 17.69 12.13 -3.29
N VAL A 150 17.07 11.25 -4.08
CA VAL A 150 15.70 10.78 -3.85
C VAL A 150 15.73 9.55 -2.95
N ILE A 151 15.01 9.61 -1.82
CA ILE A 151 14.86 8.48 -0.91
C ILE A 151 13.40 8.02 -0.96
N PHE A 152 13.21 6.76 -1.32
CA PHE A 152 11.91 6.11 -1.31
C PHE A 152 11.69 5.49 0.06
N GLU A 153 10.72 6.01 0.81
CA GLU A 153 10.23 5.34 2.01
C GLU A 153 9.48 4.06 1.56
N GLU A 154 10.22 2.97 1.43
CA GLU A 154 9.60 1.65 1.43
C GLU A 154 9.12 1.37 2.85
N ASN A 155 7.92 0.80 3.01
CA ASN A 155 7.47 0.27 4.30
C ASN A 155 8.38 -0.91 4.72
N THR A 156 9.60 -0.60 5.14
CA THR A 156 10.49 -1.49 5.88
C THR A 156 10.01 -1.47 7.31
N SER A 157 9.14 -2.42 7.64
CA SER A 157 8.95 -2.80 9.03
C SER A 157 10.31 -3.26 9.58
N LYS A 158 10.81 -2.53 10.60
CA LYS A 158 12.01 -2.73 11.44
C LYS A 158 13.32 -2.12 10.91
N ALA A 159 13.78 -1.04 11.55
CA ALA A 159 14.83 -1.10 12.59
C ALA A 159 15.22 0.30 13.13
N ASN A 160 15.51 0.33 14.43
CA ASN A 160 16.25 1.33 15.20
C ASN A 160 15.56 2.64 15.62
N VAL A 161 14.76 2.53 16.69
CA VAL A 161 14.86 3.51 17.79
C VAL A 161 16.04 3.08 18.66
N LYS A 162 17.15 3.81 18.56
CA LYS A 162 18.03 4.04 19.71
C LYS A 162 18.16 5.55 19.84
N GLU A 163 17.39 6.06 20.78
CA GLU A 163 17.58 7.36 21.41
C GLU A 163 19.02 7.42 21.93
N ASN A 164 19.80 8.35 21.39
CA ASN A 164 20.95 8.87 22.12
C ASN A 164 20.47 10.17 22.75
N ASN A 165 20.12 10.09 24.04
CA ASN A 165 19.86 11.26 24.86
C ASN A 165 21.18 12.01 25.04
N GLU A 166 21.25 13.21 24.46
CA GLU A 166 22.22 14.23 24.85
C GLU A 166 21.77 14.83 26.19
N GLU A 167 22.36 14.36 27.29
CA GLU A 167 22.38 15.13 28.53
C GLU A 167 23.49 16.18 28.44
N HIS A 168 23.10 17.37 27.98
CA HIS A 168 23.85 18.59 28.18
C HIS A 168 23.68 19.02 29.64
N SER A 169 24.72 18.88 30.46
CA SER A 169 24.79 19.54 31.77
C SER A 169 26.07 20.35 31.86
N CYS A 170 25.97 21.64 31.53
CA CYS A 170 26.85 22.67 32.06
C CYS A 170 26.83 22.65 33.60
N LYS A 171 27.99 22.73 34.22
CA LYS A 171 28.18 23.57 35.42
C LYS A 171 29.64 23.94 35.64
N GLU A 172 29.79 25.23 35.90
CA GLU A 172 30.99 25.98 36.26
C GLU A 172 31.79 25.36 37.41
N LYS A 173 33.12 25.52 37.35
CA LYS A 173 33.91 26.27 38.33
C LYS A 173 35.33 26.52 37.82
#